data_AF-A0A3S1QD15-F1
#
_entry.id   AF-A0A3S1QD15-F1
#
_cell.length_a   1.000
_cell.length_b   1.000
_cell.length_c   1.000
_cell.angle_alpha   90.00
_cell.angle_beta   90.00
_cell.angle_gamma   90.00
#
_symmetry.space_group_name_H-M   'P 1'
#
loop_
_entity.id
_entity.type
_entity.pdbx_description
1 polymer ?
#
loop_
_entity_poly.entity_id
_entity_poly.type
_entity_poly.pdbx_seq_one_letter_code
_entity_poly.pdbx_strand_id
1 'polypeptide(L)'
;MTNAMTTEAPILEIPDPKTLADEVLLALKYRVGKGTNVATQYDWLTASIKVVRDRVVDQWMQATQEAYAQQEKRVYYLSLEFLIGRLMRDAFSNLGLMDNMREALRSLSVDLDLIAGLEPDAALGNGGLGRLAACFM
;
A
#
# COMPACT_ATOMS: atom_id res chain seq x y z
N MET A 1 29.56 -24.76 -10.54
CA MET A 1 29.66 -23.31 -10.33
C MET A 1 28.28 -22.74 -10.60
N THR A 2 27.45 -22.68 -9.58
CA THR A 2 26.08 -22.16 -9.64
C THR A 2 26.17 -20.64 -9.59
N ASN A 3 25.87 -19.98 -10.71
CA ASN A 3 25.71 -18.53 -10.73
C ASN A 3 24.53 -18.17 -9.82
N ALA A 4 24.82 -17.59 -8.66
CA ALA A 4 23.85 -16.81 -7.92
C ALA A 4 23.51 -15.61 -8.81
N MET A 5 22.41 -15.68 -9.54
CA MET A 5 21.79 -14.49 -10.12
C MET A 5 21.38 -13.63 -8.93
N THR A 6 22.16 -12.60 -8.65
CA THR A 6 21.73 -11.49 -7.81
C THR A 6 20.59 -10.80 -8.54
N THR A 7 19.37 -11.24 -8.29
CA THR A 7 18.17 -10.50 -8.70
C THR A 7 18.17 -9.23 -7.86
N GLU A 8 18.73 -8.15 -8.40
CA GLU A 8 18.50 -6.82 -7.85
C GLU A 8 16.99 -6.63 -7.78
N ALA A 9 16.48 -6.33 -6.58
CA ALA A 9 15.07 -6.01 -6.40
C ALA A 9 14.70 -4.91 -7.41
N PRO A 10 13.56 -5.02 -8.12
CA PRO A 10 13.14 -4.00 -9.06
C PRO A 10 13.19 -2.64 -8.36
N ILE A 11 13.95 -1.69 -8.91
CA ILE A 11 13.95 -0.33 -8.41
C ILE A 11 12.52 0.19 -8.64
N LEU A 12 11.75 0.27 -7.57
CA LEU A 12 10.47 0.96 -7.60
C LEU A 12 10.77 2.41 -7.96
N GLU A 13 10.33 2.86 -9.14
CA GLU A 13 10.38 4.27 -9.46
C GLU A 13 9.47 5.00 -8.46
N ILE A 14 10.11 5.72 -7.53
CA ILE A 14 9.42 6.55 -6.54
C ILE A 14 9.01 7.82 -7.28
N PRO A 15 7.71 8.03 -7.54
CA PRO A 15 7.25 9.20 -8.28
C PRO A 15 7.43 10.45 -7.42
N ASP A 16 7.69 11.58 -8.06
CA ASP A 16 7.75 12.84 -7.36
C ASP A 16 6.36 13.26 -6.81
N PRO A 17 6.32 14.18 -5.83
CA PRO A 17 5.07 14.59 -5.20
C PRO A 17 4.01 15.13 -6.17
N LYS A 18 4.41 15.78 -7.26
CA LYS A 18 3.47 16.35 -8.23
C LYS A 18 2.77 15.23 -9.00
N THR A 19 3.52 14.23 -9.47
CA THR A 19 2.95 13.06 -10.13
C THR A 19 1.97 12.32 -9.22
N LEU A 20 2.32 12.12 -7.93
CA LEU A 20 1.41 11.51 -6.97
C LEU A 20 0.14 12.35 -6.75
N ALA A 21 0.25 13.68 -6.69
CA ALA A 21 -0.91 14.56 -6.56
C ALA A 21 -1.86 14.41 -7.76
N ASP A 22 -1.32 14.39 -8.98
CA ASP A 22 -2.09 14.17 -10.21
C ASP A 22 -2.77 12.79 -10.20
N GLU A 23 -2.06 11.75 -9.78
CA GLU A 23 -2.62 10.40 -9.64
C GLU A 23 -3.75 10.33 -8.60
N VAL A 24 -3.59 11.00 -7.45
CA VAL A 24 -4.63 11.06 -6.41
C VAL A 24 -5.87 11.78 -6.94
N LEU A 25 -5.70 12.88 -7.68
CA LEU A 25 -6.82 13.57 -8.33
C LEU A 25 -7.54 12.70 -9.36
N LEU A 26 -6.79 11.94 -10.16
CA LEU A 26 -7.35 10.97 -11.10
C LEU A 26 -8.10 9.85 -10.37
N ALA A 27 -7.55 9.31 -9.28
CA ALA A 27 -8.20 8.28 -8.47
C ALA A 27 -9.48 8.81 -7.80
N LEU A 28 -9.44 10.02 -7.26
CA LEU A 28 -10.60 10.69 -6.68
C LEU A 28 -11.72 10.84 -7.73
N LYS A 29 -11.38 11.30 -8.93
CA LYS A 29 -12.34 11.48 -10.02
C LYS A 29 -12.89 10.18 -10.56
N TYR A 30 -12.03 9.25 -10.96
CA TYR A 30 -12.41 8.08 -11.75
C TYR A 30 -12.68 6.83 -10.93
N ARG A 31 -12.09 6.70 -9.75
CA ARG A 31 -12.23 5.49 -8.89
C ARG A 31 -13.08 5.73 -7.64
N VAL A 32 -13.14 6.97 -7.15
CA VAL A 32 -14.04 7.36 -6.05
C VAL A 32 -15.29 8.05 -6.58
N GLY A 33 -15.21 8.74 -7.73
CA GLY A 33 -16.36 9.41 -8.34
C GLY A 33 -16.65 10.79 -7.73
N LYS A 34 -15.64 11.47 -7.19
CA LYS A 34 -15.78 12.75 -6.50
C LYS A 34 -14.91 13.84 -7.14
N GLY A 35 -15.41 15.07 -7.12
CA GLY A 35 -14.62 16.27 -7.39
C GLY A 35 -14.00 16.81 -6.11
N THR A 36 -12.92 17.59 -6.24
CA THR A 36 -12.19 18.18 -5.10
C THR A 36 -13.06 19.09 -4.24
N ASN A 37 -14.08 19.72 -4.83
CA ASN A 37 -15.01 20.63 -4.16
C ASN A 37 -16.00 19.96 -3.21
N VAL A 38 -16.24 18.66 -3.37
CA VAL A 38 -17.21 17.88 -2.56
C VAL A 38 -16.60 16.67 -1.87
N ALA A 39 -15.29 16.48 -2.03
CA ALA A 39 -14.57 15.35 -1.47
C ALA A 39 -14.45 15.48 0.05
N THR A 40 -14.92 14.45 0.76
CA THR A 40 -14.73 14.30 2.20
C THR A 40 -13.32 13.79 2.50
N GLN A 41 -12.90 13.87 3.76
CA GLN A 41 -11.61 13.31 4.20
C GLN A 41 -11.50 11.80 3.92
N TYR A 42 -12.62 11.07 3.99
CA TYR A 42 -12.66 9.65 3.67
C TYR A 42 -12.47 9.38 2.16
N ASP A 43 -12.98 10.28 1.30
CA ASP A 43 -12.75 10.18 -0.15
C ASP A 43 -11.27 10.37 -0.48
N TRP A 44 -10.60 11.32 0.19
CA TRP A 44 -9.16 11.54 0.06
C TRP A 44 -8.33 10.36 0.57
N LEU A 45 -8.69 9.78 1.71
CA LEU A 45 -8.09 8.55 2.21
C LEU A 45 -8.21 7.43 1.17
N THR A 46 -9.43 7.22 0.68
CA THR A 46 -9.74 6.15 -0.29
C THR A 46 -8.97 6.33 -1.60
N ALA A 47 -8.91 7.56 -2.13
CA ALA A 47 -8.16 7.87 -3.34
C ALA A 47 -6.66 7.58 -3.16
N SER A 48 -6.07 8.03 -2.04
CA SER A 48 -4.66 7.82 -1.72
C SER A 48 -4.31 6.33 -1.60
N ILE A 49 -5.15 5.55 -0.92
CA ILE A 49 -4.99 4.09 -0.81
C ILE A 49 -5.04 3.44 -2.19
N LYS A 50 -5.96 3.85 -3.07
CA LYS A 50 -6.07 3.28 -4.42
C LYS A 50 -4.84 3.54 -5.28
N VAL A 51 -4.24 4.73 -5.18
CA VAL A 51 -2.99 5.08 -5.89
C VAL A 51 -1.83 4.18 -5.45
N VAL A 52 -1.67 3.95 -4.16
CA VAL A 52 -0.60 3.07 -3.64
C VAL A 52 -0.90 1.60 -3.94
N ARG A 53 -2.16 1.19 -3.87
CA ARG A 53 -2.59 -0.19 -4.17
C ARG A 53 -2.20 -0.63 -5.57
N ASP A 54 -2.24 0.24 -6.58
CA ASP A 54 -1.85 -0.12 -7.94
C ASP A 54 -0.41 -0.66 -7.97
N ARG A 55 0.51 0.03 -7.30
CA ARG A 55 1.92 -0.37 -7.20
C ARG A 55 2.11 -1.67 -6.41
N VAL A 56 1.32 -1.86 -5.34
CA VAL A 56 1.30 -3.13 -4.60
C VAL A 56 0.86 -4.28 -5.51
N VAL A 57 -0.15 -4.05 -6.36
CA VAL A 57 -0.65 -5.08 -7.30
C VAL A 57 0.41 -5.42 -8.35
N ASP A 58 1.09 -4.43 -8.91
CA ASP A 58 2.15 -4.66 -9.90
C ASP A 58 3.26 -5.54 -9.32
N GLN A 59 3.76 -5.20 -8.13
CA GLN A 59 4.80 -5.99 -7.45
C GLN A 59 4.32 -7.38 -7.05
N TRP A 60 3.07 -7.50 -6.57
CA TRP A 60 2.50 -8.79 -6.22
C TRP A 60 2.38 -9.71 -7.44
N MET A 61 1.93 -9.17 -8.58
CA MET A 61 1.81 -9.93 -9.83
C MET A 61 3.18 -10.39 -10.34
N GLN A 62 4.18 -9.52 -10.33
CA GLN A 62 5.54 -9.86 -10.73
C GLN A 62 6.13 -10.96 -9.84
N ALA A 63 6.15 -10.75 -8.52
CA ALA A 63 6.71 -11.71 -7.56
C ALA A 63 6.00 -13.07 -7.64
N THR A 64 4.67 -13.06 -7.84
CA THR A 64 3.90 -14.30 -8.01
C THR A 64 4.36 -15.05 -9.28
N GLN A 65 4.46 -14.36 -10.42
CA GLN A 65 4.91 -14.98 -11.68
C GLN A 65 6.32 -15.56 -11.58
N GLU A 66 7.25 -14.84 -10.95
CA GLU A 66 8.62 -15.29 -10.72
C GLU A 66 8.67 -16.56 -9.86
N ALA A 67 7.94 -16.58 -8.74
CA ALA A 67 7.87 -17.76 -7.86
C ALA A 67 7.27 -18.99 -8.56
N TYR A 68 6.30 -18.80 -9.46
CA TYR A 68 5.76 -19.89 -10.30
C TYR A 68 6.78 -20.38 -11.33
N ALA A 69 7.48 -19.48 -12.02
CA ALA A 69 8.47 -19.82 -13.03
C ALA A 69 9.66 -20.58 -12.44
N GLN A 70 10.08 -20.21 -11.23
CA GLN A 70 11.20 -20.83 -10.52
C GLN A 70 10.80 -22.07 -9.69
N GLN A 71 9.51 -22.42 -9.65
CA GLN A 71 8.98 -23.52 -8.85
C GLN A 71 9.40 -23.47 -7.38
N GLU A 72 9.37 -22.27 -6.80
CA GLU A 72 9.83 -22.06 -5.42
C GLU A 72 9.00 -22.86 -4.41
N LYS A 73 9.66 -23.34 -3.35
CA LYS A 73 8.99 -24.03 -2.25
C LYS A 73 8.07 -23.05 -1.52
N ARG A 74 6.81 -23.44 -1.33
CA ARG A 74 5.80 -22.62 -0.66
C ARG A 74 5.66 -22.98 0.81
N VAL A 75 5.57 -21.96 1.65
CA VAL A 75 5.22 -22.10 3.07
C VAL A 75 3.81 -21.56 3.27
N TYR A 76 2.94 -22.38 3.86
CA TYR A 76 1.56 -21.99 4.17
C TYR A 76 1.43 -21.81 5.67
N TYR A 77 1.26 -20.57 6.11
CA TYR A 77 1.01 -20.25 7.51
C TYR A 77 -0.49 -20.27 7.78
N LEU A 78 -0.95 -21.21 8.60
CA LEU A 78 -2.35 -21.37 8.97
C LEU A 78 -2.56 -20.82 10.38
N SER A 79 -3.31 -19.72 10.48
CA SER A 79 -3.74 -19.12 11.75
C SER A 79 -5.23 -18.80 11.68
N LEU A 80 -5.90 -18.90 12.83
CA LEU A 80 -7.30 -18.48 12.99
C LEU A 80 -7.44 -16.97 13.25
N GLU A 81 -6.33 -16.28 13.55
CA GLU A 81 -6.31 -14.85 13.86
C GLU A 81 -5.14 -14.15 13.15
N PHE A 82 -5.40 -12.93 12.66
CA PHE A 82 -4.41 -12.00 12.11
C PHE A 82 -4.76 -10.56 12.52
N LEU A 83 -4.03 -9.99 13.49
CA LEU A 83 -4.21 -8.60 13.91
C LEU A 83 -3.31 -7.67 13.09
N ILE A 84 -3.71 -7.46 11.83
CA ILE A 84 -2.97 -6.64 10.88
C ILE A 84 -3.04 -5.14 11.25
N GLY A 85 -4.18 -4.66 11.76
CA GLY A 85 -4.38 -3.25 12.08
C GLY A 85 -4.65 -2.40 10.84
N ARG A 86 -4.05 -1.20 10.80
CA ARG A 86 -4.15 -0.23 9.70
C ARG A 86 -3.02 -0.44 8.72
N LEU A 87 -3.33 -0.52 7.43
CA LEU A 87 -2.38 -0.93 6.41
C LEU A 87 -1.85 0.23 5.57
N MET A 88 -2.54 1.37 5.54
CA MET A 88 -2.16 2.50 4.69
C MET A 88 -0.72 2.93 4.96
N ARG A 89 -0.37 3.23 6.21
CA ARG A 89 0.97 3.72 6.56
C ARG A 89 2.05 2.68 6.29
N ASP A 90 1.75 1.41 6.56
CA ASP A 90 2.69 0.31 6.32
C ASP A 90 2.94 0.15 4.82
N ALA A 91 1.89 0.13 4.00
CA ALA A 91 2.03 0.05 2.54
C ALA A 91 2.79 1.25 1.95
N PHE A 92 2.49 2.46 2.43
CA PHE A 92 3.12 3.69 1.95
C PHE A 92 4.61 3.72 2.32
N SER A 93 4.95 3.26 3.53
CA SER A 93 6.32 3.22 4.02
C SER A 93 7.14 2.11 3.36
N ASN A 94 6.58 0.91 3.22
CA ASN A 94 7.26 -0.24 2.59
C ASN A 94 7.56 -0.02 1.11
N LEU A 95 6.78 0.83 0.43
CA LEU A 95 7.04 1.25 -0.95
C LEU A 95 7.87 2.55 -1.06
N GLY A 96 8.29 3.15 0.06
CA GLY A 96 9.05 4.40 0.06
C GLY A 96 8.27 5.63 -0.40
N LEU A 97 6.93 5.58 -0.39
CA LEU A 97 6.04 6.63 -0.90
C LEU A 97 5.58 7.61 0.18
N MET A 98 5.84 7.33 1.45
CA MET A 98 5.28 8.06 2.60
C MET A 98 5.52 9.58 2.52
N ASP A 99 6.75 10.00 2.25
CA ASP A 99 7.11 11.42 2.24
C ASP A 99 6.62 12.13 0.99
N ASN A 100 6.75 11.52 -0.19
CA ASN A 100 6.27 12.11 -1.44
C ASN A 100 4.74 12.22 -1.45
N MET A 101 4.03 11.24 -0.89
CA MET A 101 2.58 11.28 -0.73
C MET A 101 2.14 12.35 0.27
N ARG A 102 2.90 12.56 1.35
CA ARG A 102 2.64 13.65 2.31
C ARG A 102 2.72 15.00 1.61
N GLU A 103 3.77 15.23 0.82
CA GLU A 103 3.93 16.49 0.09
C GLU A 103 2.87 16.65 -1.01
N ALA A 104 2.54 15.57 -1.72
CA ALA A 104 1.49 15.55 -2.73
C ALA A 104 0.14 16.00 -2.13
N LEU A 105 -0.30 15.36 -1.05
CA LEU A 105 -1.56 15.70 -0.37
C LEU A 105 -1.52 17.11 0.22
N ARG A 106 -0.37 17.54 0.75
CA ARG A 106 -0.19 18.90 1.25
C ARG A 106 -0.39 19.94 0.15
N SER A 107 0.11 19.70 -1.07
CA SER A 107 -0.13 20.59 -2.22
C SER A 107 -1.61 20.69 -2.61
N LEU A 108 -2.41 19.68 -2.25
CA LEU A 108 -3.87 19.63 -2.43
C LEU A 108 -4.64 20.14 -1.21
N SER A 109 -3.94 20.71 -0.22
CA SER A 109 -4.51 21.17 1.07
C SER A 109 -5.15 20.05 1.91
N VAL A 110 -4.62 18.82 1.79
CA VAL A 110 -5.04 17.65 2.56
C VAL A 110 -3.93 17.23 3.52
N ASP A 111 -4.27 17.06 4.80
CA ASP A 111 -3.35 16.54 5.81
C ASP A 111 -3.39 15.01 5.82
N LEU A 112 -2.26 14.40 5.49
CA LEU A 112 -2.10 12.94 5.45
C LEU A 112 -2.31 12.30 6.83
N ASP A 113 -1.83 12.92 7.91
CA ASP A 113 -1.95 12.34 9.24
C ASP A 113 -3.39 12.35 9.73
N LEU A 114 -4.16 13.36 9.33
CA LEU A 114 -5.58 13.46 9.61
C LEU A 114 -6.37 12.38 8.87
N ILE A 115 -6.18 12.22 7.56
CA ILE A 115 -6.94 11.22 6.79
C ILE A 115 -6.54 9.79 7.17
N ALA A 116 -5.27 9.54 7.52
CA ALA A 116 -4.81 8.23 7.99
C ALA A 116 -5.44 7.83 9.34
N GLY A 117 -5.88 8.82 10.14
CA GLY A 117 -6.64 8.58 11.36
C GLY A 117 -8.04 7.99 11.12
N LEU A 118 -8.56 8.09 9.89
CA LEU A 118 -9.90 7.60 9.51
C LEU A 118 -9.89 6.15 9.02
N GLU A 119 -8.71 5.53 8.83
CA GLU A 119 -8.62 4.14 8.38
C GLU A 119 -9.14 3.20 9.49
N PRO A 120 -10.14 2.36 9.19
CA PRO A 120 -10.62 1.38 10.15
C PRO A 120 -9.60 0.26 10.33
N ASP A 121 -9.42 -0.19 11.57
CA ASP A 121 -8.58 -1.35 11.87
C ASP A 121 -9.23 -2.63 11.30
N ALA A 122 -8.42 -3.50 10.68
CA ALA A 122 -8.87 -4.82 10.28
C ALA A 122 -9.08 -5.73 11.51
N ALA A 123 -10.33 -5.92 11.93
CA ALA A 123 -10.72 -6.72 13.10
C ALA A 123 -10.69 -8.25 12.81
N LEU A 124 -9.49 -8.77 12.52
CA LEU A 124 -9.25 -10.17 12.13
C LEU A 124 -8.58 -11.01 13.23
N GLY A 125 -8.58 -10.55 14.48
CA GLY A 125 -8.05 -11.27 15.64
C GLY A 125 -8.38 -10.53 16.93
N ASN A 126 -8.00 -11.10 18.08
CA ASN A 126 -8.37 -10.56 19.39
C ASN A 126 -7.17 -10.34 20.34
N GLY A 127 -6.00 -10.93 20.06
CA GLY A 127 -4.87 -10.82 20.97
C GLY A 127 -3.49 -11.11 20.37
N GLY A 128 -2.54 -11.40 21.26
CA GLY A 128 -1.11 -11.51 20.91
C GLY A 128 -0.79 -12.58 19.87
N LEU A 129 -1.57 -13.67 19.78
CA LEU A 129 -1.41 -14.68 18.74
C LEU A 129 -1.66 -14.09 17.36
N GLY A 130 -2.76 -13.35 17.18
CA GLY A 130 -3.08 -12.68 15.93
C GLY A 130 -2.04 -11.63 15.56
N ARG A 131 -1.44 -10.94 16.54
CA ARG A 131 -0.38 -9.96 16.26
C ARG A 131 0.94 -10.64 15.87
N LEU A 132 1.28 -11.77 16.49
CA LEU A 132 2.45 -12.57 16.10
C LEU A 132 2.31 -13.06 14.66
N ALA A 133 1.15 -13.61 14.31
CA ALA A 133 0.82 -14.04 12.95
C ALA A 133 0.98 -12.90 11.93
N ALA A 134 0.49 -11.70 12.27
CA ALA A 134 0.64 -10.51 11.45
C ALA A 134 2.11 -10.07 11.29
N CYS A 135 2.92 -10.11 12.36
CA CYS A 135 4.32 -9.72 12.31
C CYS A 135 5.24 -10.71 11.54
N PHE A 136 4.79 -11.94 11.30
CA PHE A 136 5.51 -12.90 10.47
C PHE A 136 5.30 -12.66 8.96
N MET A 137 4.27 -11.91 8.60
CA MET A 137 3.95 -11.52 7.22
C MET A 137 4.63 -10.19 6.88
#